data_AF-A0AAD7VZU9-F1
#
_entry.id   AF-A0AAD7VZU9-F1
#
_cell.length_a   1.000
_cell.length_b   1.000
_cell.length_c   1.000
_cell.angle_alpha   90.00
_cell.angle_beta   90.00
_cell.angle_gamma   90.00
#
_symmetry.space_group_name_H-M   'P 1'
#
loop_
_entity.id
_entity.type
_entity.pdbx_description
1 polymer ?
#
loop_
_entity_poly.entity_id
_entity_poly.type
_entity_poly.pdbx_seq_one_letter_code
_entity_poly.pdbx_strand_id
1 'polypeptide(L)'
;VAENLLPGSEFHRYLKGHRSLARSPAPYSVHDDLSKHLDFVGGVHRFPPEIEAVSRAWANGKQREAGFHLGVSPAVLRTRYNLTAAYVGSAENNSQAVAQFLEQFYHPADLAEFMALFGSGFKHMSKVARVVGMQGGGKAGVSGRG
;
A
#
# COMPACT_ATOMS: atom_id res chain seq x y z
N VAL A 1 -6.70 -32.51 3.94
CA VAL A 1 -5.72 -31.64 3.24
C VAL A 1 -6.49 -30.86 2.18
N ALA A 2 -6.15 -29.59 1.91
CA ALA A 2 -6.90 -28.73 0.99
C ALA A 2 -7.08 -29.34 -0.42
N GLU A 3 -6.12 -30.13 -0.88
CA GLU A 3 -6.14 -30.82 -2.18
C GLU A 3 -7.26 -31.87 -2.31
N ASN A 4 -7.72 -32.45 -1.18
CA ASN A 4 -8.88 -33.36 -1.19
C ASN A 4 -10.19 -32.59 -1.35
N LEU A 5 -10.26 -31.35 -0.84
CA LEU A 5 -11.43 -30.50 -0.95
C LEU A 5 -11.51 -29.82 -2.32
N LEU A 6 -10.37 -29.65 -2.97
CA LEU A 6 -10.20 -29.00 -4.26
C LEU A 6 -9.47 -29.94 -5.22
N PRO A 7 -10.15 -31.01 -5.70
CA PRO A 7 -9.53 -31.98 -6.61
C PRO A 7 -8.85 -31.31 -7.80
N GLY A 8 -7.65 -31.78 -8.14
CA GLY A 8 -6.82 -31.19 -9.19
C GLY A 8 -5.87 -30.10 -8.72
N SER A 9 -6.08 -29.51 -7.53
CA SER A 9 -5.07 -28.61 -6.95
C SER A 9 -3.86 -29.38 -6.43
N GLU A 10 -2.70 -28.77 -6.64
CA GLU A 10 -1.38 -29.21 -6.17
C GLU A 10 -0.63 -28.00 -5.60
N PHE A 11 -0.45 -27.92 -4.28
CA PHE A 11 0.12 -26.73 -3.64
C PHE A 11 1.65 -26.78 -3.57
N HIS A 12 2.28 -25.81 -4.22
CA HIS A 12 3.72 -25.62 -4.23
C HIS A 12 4.10 -24.38 -3.42
N ARG A 13 5.27 -24.41 -2.78
CA ARG A 13 5.81 -23.25 -2.06
C ARG A 13 6.68 -22.41 -3.01
N TYR A 14 6.28 -21.18 -3.21
CA TYR A 14 7.01 -20.17 -3.98
C TYR A 14 7.69 -19.19 -3.04
N LEU A 15 8.96 -18.88 -3.32
CA LEU A 15 9.78 -17.95 -2.55
C LEU A 15 10.23 -16.80 -3.45
N LYS A 16 10.12 -15.57 -2.94
CA LYS A 16 10.63 -14.37 -3.63
C LYS A 16 11.10 -13.35 -2.60
N GLY A 17 12.41 -13.16 -2.48
CA GLY A 17 13.00 -12.37 -1.39
C GLY A 17 12.63 -12.97 -0.03
N HIS A 18 12.07 -12.14 0.87
CA HIS A 18 11.56 -12.59 2.17
C HIS A 18 10.12 -13.16 2.14
N ARG A 19 9.47 -13.16 0.96
CA ARG A 19 8.07 -13.59 0.81
C ARG A 19 8.00 -15.10 0.56
N SER A 20 7.11 -15.78 1.27
CA SER A 20 6.79 -17.20 1.04
C SER A 20 5.28 -17.37 0.84
N LEU A 21 4.88 -18.02 -0.25
CA LEU A 21 3.47 -18.25 -0.60
C LEU A 21 3.27 -19.70 -1.01
N ALA A 22 2.13 -20.29 -0.63
CA ALA A 22 1.67 -21.56 -1.17
C ALA A 22 0.63 -21.30 -2.26
N ARG A 23 0.85 -21.79 -3.49
CA ARG A 23 -0.06 -21.63 -4.64
C ARG A 23 -0.13 -22.93 -5.43
N SER A 24 -1.21 -23.12 -6.18
CA SER A 24 -1.30 -24.22 -7.13
C SER A 24 -1.19 -23.72 -8.58
N PRO A 25 -0.28 -24.30 -9.39
CA PRO A 25 -0.22 -24.02 -10.82
C PRO A 25 -1.32 -24.76 -11.60
N ALA A 26 -1.85 -25.86 -11.05
CA ALA A 26 -2.89 -26.67 -11.65
C ALA A 26 -4.29 -26.14 -11.31
N PRO A 27 -5.27 -26.19 -12.23
CA PRO A 27 -6.65 -25.80 -11.94
C PRO A 27 -7.28 -26.75 -10.92
N TYR A 28 -8.21 -26.24 -10.13
CA TYR A 28 -8.98 -27.06 -9.19
C TYR A 28 -10.42 -27.24 -9.66
N SER A 29 -11.07 -28.28 -9.17
CA SER A 29 -12.52 -28.51 -9.30
C SER A 29 -13.19 -28.52 -7.93
N VAL A 30 -14.51 -28.42 -7.93
CA VAL A 30 -15.35 -28.55 -6.73
C VAL A 30 -16.43 -29.58 -7.02
N HIS A 31 -16.97 -30.21 -5.97
CA HIS A 31 -18.10 -31.11 -6.11
C HIS A 31 -19.33 -30.38 -6.64
N ASP A 32 -20.15 -31.07 -7.44
CA ASP A 32 -21.33 -30.49 -8.09
C ASP A 32 -22.31 -29.86 -7.08
N ASP A 33 -22.44 -30.45 -5.89
CA ASP A 33 -23.28 -29.91 -4.81
C ASP A 33 -22.81 -28.53 -4.34
N LEU A 34 -21.52 -28.22 -4.45
CA LEU A 34 -20.94 -26.92 -4.08
C LEU A 34 -20.89 -25.94 -5.26
N SER A 35 -20.97 -26.43 -6.50
CA SER A 35 -20.86 -25.59 -7.71
C SER A 35 -21.92 -24.48 -7.78
N LYS A 36 -23.09 -24.69 -7.15
CA LYS A 36 -24.19 -23.72 -7.09
C LYS A 36 -24.07 -22.69 -5.95
N HIS A 37 -23.10 -22.89 -5.07
CA HIS A 37 -22.96 -22.13 -3.82
C HIS A 37 -21.59 -21.47 -3.67
N LEU A 38 -20.68 -21.67 -4.63
CA LEU A 38 -19.30 -21.22 -4.55
C LEU A 38 -18.87 -20.56 -5.87
N ASP A 39 -18.51 -19.28 -5.80
CA ASP A 39 -18.04 -18.53 -6.96
C ASP A 39 -16.60 -18.92 -7.34
N PHE A 40 -15.67 -18.83 -6.38
CA PHE A 40 -14.28 -19.26 -6.53
C PHE A 40 -13.58 -19.41 -5.17
N VAL A 41 -12.40 -20.05 -5.16
CA VAL A 41 -11.53 -20.18 -4.01
C VAL A 41 -10.34 -19.23 -4.14
N GLY A 42 -10.27 -18.26 -3.23
CA GLY A 42 -9.15 -17.31 -3.16
C GLY A 42 -7.84 -17.97 -2.74
N GLY A 43 -6.71 -17.41 -3.17
CA GLY A 43 -5.38 -17.84 -2.73
C GLY A 43 -4.85 -19.12 -3.37
N VAL A 44 -5.55 -19.71 -4.34
CA VAL A 44 -5.07 -20.89 -5.08
C VAL A 44 -4.07 -20.49 -6.16
N HIS A 45 -4.45 -19.61 -7.10
CA HIS A 45 -3.61 -19.32 -8.28
C HIS A 45 -2.90 -17.96 -8.25
N ARG A 46 -3.58 -16.89 -7.80
CA ARG A 46 -3.09 -15.52 -8.02
C ARG A 46 -1.93 -15.17 -7.10
N PHE A 47 -0.86 -14.65 -7.68
CA PHE A 47 0.25 -14.02 -6.96
C PHE A 47 -0.07 -12.55 -6.69
N PRO A 48 0.40 -11.99 -5.57
CA PRO A 48 0.35 -10.56 -5.36
C PRO A 48 1.16 -9.85 -6.45
N PRO A 49 0.75 -8.66 -6.91
CA PRO A 49 1.47 -7.92 -7.94
C PRO A 49 2.90 -7.62 -7.50
N GLU A 50 3.81 -7.69 -8.45
CA GLU A 50 5.18 -7.21 -8.31
C GLU A 50 5.19 -5.71 -8.62
N ILE A 51 5.70 -4.90 -7.70
CA ILE A 51 5.88 -3.46 -7.92
C ILE A 51 7.35 -3.19 -7.67
N GLU A 52 8.06 -2.75 -8.72
CA GLU A 52 9.45 -2.34 -8.60
C GLU A 52 9.56 -1.19 -7.58
N ALA A 53 10.44 -1.34 -6.60
CA ALA A 53 10.74 -0.26 -5.68
C ALA A 53 11.34 0.89 -6.49
N VAL A 54 10.63 2.02 -6.54
CA VAL A 54 11.11 3.22 -7.23
C VAL A 54 12.43 3.64 -6.61
N SER A 55 13.53 3.38 -7.32
CA SER A 55 14.86 3.80 -6.91
C SER A 55 14.89 5.33 -6.95
N ARG A 56 15.16 5.95 -5.80
CA ARG A 56 15.32 7.40 -5.72
C ARG A 56 16.50 7.82 -6.59
N ALA A 57 16.25 8.64 -7.61
CA ALA A 57 17.28 9.30 -8.44
C ALA A 57 18.07 10.39 -7.66
N TRP A 58 18.34 10.18 -6.38
CA TRP A 58 19.03 11.12 -5.49
C TRP A 58 20.50 10.75 -5.27
N ALA A 59 21.04 9.78 -6.03
CA ALA A 59 22.42 9.30 -5.84
C ALA A 59 23.50 10.14 -6.55
N ASN A 60 23.13 11.10 -7.41
CA ASN A 60 24.13 11.90 -8.12
C ASN A 60 24.18 13.32 -7.58
N GLY A 61 25.01 13.48 -6.54
CA GLY A 61 25.44 14.78 -6.02
C GLY A 61 26.10 15.62 -7.11
N LYS A 62 25.36 16.60 -7.62
CA LYS A 62 25.90 17.89 -8.02
C LYS A 62 24.96 18.92 -7.40
N GLN A 63 25.47 19.72 -6.46
CA GLN A 63 24.79 20.94 -6.02
C GLN A 63 24.51 21.79 -7.27
N ARG A 64 23.28 21.71 -7.78
CA ARG A 64 22.75 22.70 -8.70
C ARG A 64 22.19 23.82 -7.83
N GLU A 65 22.49 25.06 -8.21
CA GLU A 65 22.05 26.28 -7.54
C GLU A 65 20.60 26.14 -7.05
N ALA A 66 20.37 26.48 -5.78
CA ALA A 66 19.09 26.38 -5.11
C ALA A 66 18.10 27.44 -5.63
N GLY A 67 17.68 27.30 -6.87
CA GLY A 67 16.51 27.99 -7.42
C GLY A 67 15.24 27.21 -7.09
N PHE A 68 14.26 27.91 -6.49
CA PHE A 68 12.86 27.53 -6.29
C PHE A 68 12.56 26.04 -5.99
N HIS A 69 12.33 25.72 -4.72
CA HIS A 69 11.77 24.46 -4.17
C HIS A 69 11.96 23.21 -5.05
N LEU A 70 13.01 22.44 -4.78
CA LEU A 70 13.22 21.13 -5.41
C LEU A 70 12.17 20.11 -4.94
N GLY A 71 11.32 19.66 -5.87
CA GLY A 71 10.37 18.56 -5.67
C GLY A 71 8.92 18.97 -5.44
N VAL A 72 8.04 17.98 -5.27
CA VAL A 72 6.61 18.17 -5.02
C VAL A 72 6.33 17.98 -3.53
N SER A 73 5.96 19.06 -2.83
CA SER A 73 5.55 19.05 -1.43
C SER A 73 4.04 19.30 -1.27
N PRO A 74 3.45 19.02 -0.09
CA PRO A 74 2.08 19.42 0.21
C PRO A 74 1.78 20.89 -0.08
N ALA A 75 2.69 21.82 0.21
CA ALA A 75 2.52 23.24 -0.10
C ALA A 75 2.43 23.49 -1.62
N VAL A 76 3.29 22.85 -2.42
CA VAL A 76 3.26 22.96 -3.89
C VAL A 76 1.92 22.46 -4.43
N LEU A 77 1.43 21.31 -3.94
CA LEU A 77 0.14 20.76 -4.35
C LEU A 77 -1.02 21.69 -3.99
N ARG A 78 -1.04 22.20 -2.75
CA ARG A 78 -2.10 23.12 -2.30
C ARG A 78 -2.13 24.40 -3.12
N THR A 79 -0.97 25.00 -3.38
CA THR A 79 -0.88 26.20 -4.24
C THR A 79 -1.33 25.89 -5.67
N ARG A 80 -0.85 24.79 -6.27
CA ARG A 80 -1.18 24.44 -7.65
C ARG A 80 -2.68 24.18 -7.86
N TYR A 81 -3.34 23.65 -6.84
CA TYR A 81 -4.78 23.34 -6.86
C TYR A 81 -5.62 24.38 -6.09
N ASN A 82 -5.08 25.57 -5.80
CA ASN A 82 -5.79 26.69 -5.15
C ASN A 82 -6.46 26.34 -3.80
N LEU A 83 -5.85 25.47 -3.01
CA LEU A 83 -6.33 25.06 -1.69
C LEU A 83 -5.82 26.01 -0.59
N THR A 84 -6.66 26.94 -0.15
CA THR A 84 -6.34 27.84 0.99
C THR A 84 -6.31 27.07 2.32
N ALA A 85 -5.80 27.66 3.40
CA ALA A 85 -5.74 27.02 4.72
C ALA A 85 -7.12 26.57 5.26
N ALA A 86 -8.21 27.18 4.78
CA ALA A 86 -9.58 26.83 5.14
C ALA A 86 -10.10 25.56 4.41
N TYR A 87 -9.48 25.14 3.30
CA TYR A 87 -9.82 23.90 2.60
C TYR A 87 -9.22 22.70 3.35
N VAL A 88 -9.88 22.36 4.46
CA VAL A 88 -9.58 21.23 5.34
C VAL A 88 -10.92 20.63 5.82
N GLY A 89 -10.95 19.33 6.07
CA GLY A 89 -12.17 18.64 6.52
C GLY A 89 -12.62 19.10 7.91
N SER A 90 -13.92 19.38 8.05
CA SER A 90 -14.56 19.75 9.33
C SER A 90 -15.68 18.80 9.76
N ALA A 91 -16.17 17.95 8.86
CA ALA A 91 -17.27 17.03 9.16
C ALA A 91 -16.78 15.85 10.02
N GLU A 92 -17.47 15.59 11.14
CA GLU A 92 -17.08 14.56 12.12
C GLU A 92 -17.17 13.14 11.57
N ASN A 93 -18.13 12.87 10.67
CA ASN A 93 -18.42 11.53 10.15
C ASN A 93 -17.95 11.33 8.70
N ASN A 94 -17.15 12.24 8.14
CA ASN A 94 -16.54 12.03 6.83
C ASN A 94 -15.14 11.40 7.02
N SER A 95 -14.95 10.19 6.49
CA SER A 95 -13.69 9.44 6.63
C SER A 95 -13.07 9.09 5.29
N GLN A 96 -11.75 8.96 5.26
CA GLN A 96 -10.98 8.54 4.08
C GLN A 96 -10.09 7.36 4.46
N ALA A 97 -9.86 6.44 3.52
CA ALA A 97 -9.00 5.28 3.72
C ALA A 97 -8.06 5.12 2.52
N VAL A 98 -6.85 4.66 2.80
CA VAL A 98 -5.85 4.30 1.79
C VAL A 98 -5.41 2.86 2.05
N ALA A 99 -5.41 2.04 1.01
CA ALA A 99 -4.95 0.66 1.07
C ALA A 99 -3.80 0.46 0.08
N GLN A 100 -2.77 -0.24 0.52
CA GLN A 100 -1.72 -0.77 -0.32
C GLN A 100 -1.48 -2.23 0.02
N PHE A 101 -1.09 -3.03 -0.98
CA PHE A 101 -0.92 -4.48 -0.84
C PHE A 101 0.56 -4.91 -0.91
N LEU A 102 1.46 -3.97 -0.65
CA LEU A 102 2.89 -4.22 -0.47
C LEU A 102 3.17 -4.64 0.98
N GLU A 103 4.20 -5.46 1.18
CA GLU A 103 4.76 -5.77 2.52
C GLU A 103 5.57 -4.60 3.10
N GLN A 104 5.03 -3.40 2.95
CA GLN A 104 5.55 -2.18 3.55
C GLN A 104 4.51 -1.71 4.55
N PHE A 105 4.95 -1.47 5.77
CA PHE A 105 4.06 -1.14 6.86
C PHE A 105 3.95 0.38 7.02
N TYR A 106 2.74 0.86 7.26
CA TYR A 106 2.55 2.20 7.79
C TYR A 106 3.36 2.35 9.08
N HIS A 107 4.03 3.47 9.27
CA HIS A 107 4.72 3.77 10.52
C HIS A 107 4.21 5.10 11.08
N PRO A 108 3.64 5.14 12.31
CA PRO A 108 3.06 6.35 12.86
C PRO A 108 4.05 7.52 13.02
N ALA A 109 5.33 7.22 13.29
CA ALA A 109 6.34 8.26 13.44
C ALA A 109 6.61 8.99 12.12
N ASP A 110 6.63 8.26 11.00
CA ASP A 110 6.92 8.82 9.68
C ASP A 110 5.82 9.81 9.26
N LEU A 111 4.55 9.50 9.56
CA LEU A 111 3.45 10.44 9.32
C LEU A 111 3.56 11.70 10.20
N ALA A 112 3.92 11.52 11.47
CA ALA A 112 4.09 12.64 12.38
C ALA A 112 5.24 13.56 11.95
N GLU A 113 6.39 12.99 11.59
CA GLU A 113 7.55 13.71 11.06
C GLU A 113 7.21 14.40 9.74
N PHE A 114 6.57 13.70 8.80
CA PHE A 114 6.15 14.27 7.52
C PHE A 114 5.25 15.50 7.71
N MET A 115 4.27 15.40 8.62
CA MET A 115 3.38 16.52 8.93
C MET A 115 4.08 17.65 9.68
N ALA A 116 5.07 17.34 10.52
CA ALA A 116 5.91 18.37 11.15
C ALA A 116 6.74 19.15 10.11
N LEU A 117 7.29 18.47 9.10
CA LEU A 117 8.09 19.09 8.04
C LEU A 117 7.25 19.88 7.02
N PHE A 118 6.08 19.37 6.65
CA PHE A 118 5.33 19.90 5.49
C PHE A 118 3.90 20.38 5.78
N GLY A 119 3.38 20.18 7.00
CA GLY A 119 1.99 20.44 7.35
C GLY A 119 1.72 21.78 8.03
N SER A 120 2.74 22.59 8.33
CA SER A 120 2.58 23.82 9.15
C SER A 120 1.62 24.88 8.58
N GLY A 121 1.39 24.88 7.27
CA GLY A 121 0.52 25.86 6.60
C GLY A 121 -0.99 25.57 6.63
N PHE A 122 -1.43 24.47 7.25
CA PHE A 122 -2.86 24.11 7.32
C PHE A 122 -3.15 23.15 8.48
N LYS A 123 -4.41 23.10 8.93
CA LYS A 123 -4.85 22.14 9.93
C LYS A 123 -4.75 20.71 9.37
N HIS A 124 -4.08 19.82 10.09
CA HIS A 124 -3.86 18.44 9.68
C HIS A 124 -3.91 17.48 10.87
N MET A 125 -3.88 16.17 10.59
CA MET A 125 -3.73 15.12 11.59
C MET A 125 -2.39 14.41 11.37
N SER A 126 -1.64 14.22 12.45
CA SER A 126 -0.35 13.50 12.45
C SER A 126 -0.48 12.01 12.76
N LYS A 127 -1.72 11.53 12.94
CA LYS A 127 -2.05 10.13 13.26
C LYS A 127 -3.29 9.71 12.47
N VAL A 128 -3.33 8.45 12.05
CA VAL A 128 -4.53 7.85 11.43
C VAL A 128 -5.53 7.43 12.51
N ALA A 129 -6.83 7.46 12.18
CA ALA A 129 -7.89 7.05 13.10
C ALA A 129 -7.91 5.54 13.37
N ARG A 130 -7.53 4.73 12.36
CA ARG A 130 -7.50 3.26 12.46
C ARG A 130 -6.48 2.68 11.49
N VAL A 131 -5.77 1.64 11.92
CA VAL A 131 -4.99 0.74 11.06
C VAL A 131 -5.75 -0.57 10.96
N VAL A 132 -5.99 -1.06 9.74
CA VAL A 132 -6.71 -2.30 9.49
C VAL A 132 -5.75 -3.30 8.85
N GLY A 133 -5.65 -4.50 9.43
CA GLY A 133 -4.68 -5.53 9.05
C GLY A 133 -3.51 -5.64 10.03
N MET A 134 -2.60 -6.59 9.78
CA MET A 134 -1.52 -6.92 10.70
C MET A 134 -0.29 -6.05 10.40
N GLN A 135 0.06 -5.16 11.34
CA GLN A 135 1.30 -4.40 11.30
C GLN A 135 2.39 -5.26 11.96
N GLY A 136 2.98 -6.19 11.21
CA GLY A 136 4.22 -6.82 11.65
C GLY A 136 5.27 -5.73 11.83
N GLY A 137 6.24 -5.91 12.73
CA GLY A 137 7.35 -4.96 12.97
C GLY A 137 8.33 -4.79 11.79
N GLY A 138 7.84 -4.87 10.55
CA GLY A 138 8.58 -4.66 9.33
C GLY A 138 8.78 -3.18 9.04
N LYS A 139 9.81 -2.91 8.23
CA LYS A 139 10.26 -1.55 7.88
C LYS A 139 9.21 -0.82 7.04
N ALA A 140 9.12 0.50 7.23
CA ALA A 140 8.33 1.38 6.37
C ALA A 140 8.84 1.37 4.93
N GLY A 141 7.95 1.64 3.97
CA GLY A 141 8.30 1.74 2.56
C GLY A 141 7.36 2.66 1.78
N VAL A 142 7.79 3.05 0.58
CA VAL A 142 7.08 3.98 -0.32
C VAL A 142 6.26 3.18 -1.34
N SER A 143 4.96 3.48 -1.43
CA SER A 143 4.08 2.94 -2.49
C SER A 143 4.05 3.88 -3.69
N GLY A 144 4.46 3.38 -4.87
CA GLY A 144 4.61 4.14 -6.12
C GLY A 144 3.31 4.31 -6.93
N ARG A 145 3.31 5.35 -7.78
CA ARG A 145 2.30 5.70 -8.81
C ARG A 145 2.62 5.02 -10.16
N GLY A 146 1.58 4.75 -10.94
CA GLY A 146 1.66 4.15 -12.28
C GLY A 146 1.96 5.11 -13.41
#